data_AF-A0A7U2FCR6-F1
#
_entry.id   AF-A0A7U2FCR6-F1
#
_cell.length_a   1.000
_cell.length_b   1.000
_cell.length_c   1.000
_cell.angle_alpha   90.00
_cell.angle_beta   90.00
_cell.angle_gamma   90.00
#
_symmetry.space_group_name_H-M   'P 1'
#
loop_
_entity.id
_entity.type
_entity.pdbx_description
1 polymer ?
#
loop_
_entity_poly.entity_id
_entity_poly.type
_entity_poly.pdbx_seq_one_letter_code
_entity_poly.pdbx_strand_id
1 'polypeptide(L)'
;MVQKLNFDKKKLRALYASYGENDLFNSGRFKALTRNLTTGALLSQTHHCERCEAKMKTACYENLHYGFCSEWATRNGKRERCGERFAFRSQGCGKHPRQKGYNAAFYKAAEGEDVKLCDFDDLNDLELDEESICKIDMKAEMEIADKLLEKHLEEHGYVSASFHSKHFARKAAKHKTCNVSSPSLSLSAPEESTGIAKGKSKGMSKTFKPKKDQKVGVAFAESFDCSKDGGVAPTTNSTFRVRAFQSKRAMKKG
;
A
#
# COMPACT_ATOMS: atom_id res chain seq x y z
N MET A 1 -17.58 6.61 -18.54
CA MET A 1 -16.64 5.53 -18.91
C MET A 1 -15.63 5.37 -17.78
N VAL A 2 -15.44 4.16 -17.25
CA VAL A 2 -14.44 3.94 -16.18
C VAL A 2 -13.07 3.86 -16.86
N GLN A 3 -12.24 4.88 -16.71
CA GLN A 3 -10.86 4.84 -17.17
C GLN A 3 -10.15 3.67 -16.46
N LYS A 4 -9.52 2.80 -17.26
CA LYS A 4 -8.73 1.69 -16.72
C LYS A 4 -7.49 2.29 -16.09
N LEU A 5 -7.34 2.11 -14.78
CA LEU A 5 -6.16 2.58 -14.06
C LEU A 5 -4.95 1.77 -14.54
N ASN A 6 -3.86 2.46 -14.91
CA ASN A 6 -2.60 1.84 -15.32
C ASN A 6 -1.73 1.41 -14.12
N PHE A 7 -2.18 1.67 -12.89
CA PHE A 7 -1.46 1.26 -11.70
C PHE A 7 -1.86 -0.14 -11.26
N ASP A 8 -0.98 -1.10 -11.50
CA ASP A 8 -1.22 -2.50 -11.14
C ASP A 8 -1.45 -2.68 -9.64
N LYS A 9 -2.46 -3.48 -9.30
CA LYS A 9 -2.75 -3.88 -7.91
C LYS A 9 -1.53 -4.47 -7.21
N LYS A 10 -0.68 -5.19 -7.95
CA LYS A 10 0.57 -5.75 -7.44
C LYS A 10 1.56 -4.67 -7.01
N LYS A 11 1.73 -3.61 -7.83
CA LYS A 11 2.58 -2.46 -7.49
C LYS A 11 2.05 -1.74 -6.24
N LEU A 12 0.74 -1.55 -6.14
CA LEU A 12 0.11 -0.93 -4.97
C LEU A 12 0.35 -1.73 -3.69
N ARG A 13 0.18 -3.06 -3.75
CA ARG A 13 0.42 -3.95 -2.60
C ARG A 13 1.88 -3.96 -2.19
N ALA A 14 2.81 -3.98 -3.15
CA ALA A 14 4.24 -3.87 -2.88
C ALA A 14 4.60 -2.53 -2.22
N LEU A 15 4.02 -1.43 -2.70
CA LEU A 15 4.18 -0.12 -2.09
C LEU A 15 3.68 -0.12 -0.64
N TYR A 16 2.46 -0.62 -0.39
CA TYR A 16 1.89 -0.66 0.96
C TYR A 16 2.55 -1.64 1.92
N ALA A 17 3.28 -2.64 1.42
CA ALA A 17 4.12 -3.49 2.25
C ALA A 17 5.27 -2.71 2.93
N SER A 18 5.70 -1.58 2.35
CA SER A 18 6.72 -0.70 2.96
C SER A 18 6.19 0.19 4.10
N TYR A 19 4.89 0.12 4.42
CA TYR A 19 4.27 0.99 5.43
C TYR A 19 4.21 0.27 6.77
N GLY A 20 5.02 0.75 7.73
CA GLY A 20 5.06 0.18 9.08
C GLY A 20 5.64 -1.23 9.12
N GLU A 21 5.51 -1.90 10.26
CA GLU A 21 6.23 -3.17 10.52
C GLU A 21 5.44 -4.43 10.15
N ASN A 22 4.12 -4.32 9.95
CA ASN A 22 3.23 -5.48 9.93
C ASN A 22 2.54 -5.75 8.59
N ASP A 23 2.92 -5.06 7.52
CA ASP A 23 2.26 -5.13 6.20
C ASP A 23 0.73 -5.21 6.32
N LEU A 24 0.17 -4.25 7.06
CA LEU A 24 -1.21 -4.34 7.52
C LEU A 24 -2.20 -4.45 6.35
N PHE A 25 -1.87 -3.85 5.21
CA PHE A 25 -2.70 -3.87 4.01
C PHE A 25 -2.80 -5.26 3.38
N ASN A 26 -1.69 -6.02 3.31
CA ASN A 26 -1.68 -7.33 2.67
C ASN A 26 -1.99 -8.48 3.65
N SER A 27 -1.95 -8.24 4.96
CA SER A 27 -2.15 -9.25 6.03
C SER A 27 -3.49 -10.00 6.03
N GLY A 28 -4.46 -9.62 5.17
CA GLY A 28 -5.83 -10.14 5.19
C GLY A 28 -6.67 -9.63 6.38
N ARG A 29 -6.05 -8.99 7.38
CA ARG A 29 -6.71 -8.35 8.53
C ARG A 29 -6.94 -6.85 8.31
N PHE A 30 -6.66 -6.35 7.11
CA PHE A 30 -6.84 -4.95 6.76
C PHE A 30 -8.29 -4.50 6.93
N LYS A 31 -8.50 -3.42 7.70
CA LYS A 31 -9.80 -2.76 7.83
C LYS A 31 -9.81 -1.52 6.93
N ALA A 32 -10.83 -1.40 6.09
CA ALA A 32 -10.99 -0.21 5.23
C ALA A 32 -11.22 1.11 6.00
N LEU A 33 -11.42 1.04 7.32
CA LEU A 33 -11.52 2.20 8.22
C LEU A 33 -10.18 2.55 8.89
N THR A 34 -9.08 1.90 8.51
CA THR A 34 -7.75 2.28 8.98
C THR A 34 -7.45 3.72 8.57
N ARG A 35 -7.25 4.57 9.58
CA ARG A 35 -6.87 5.98 9.46
C ARG A 35 -5.43 6.10 9.02
N ASN A 36 -4.55 5.33 9.64
CA ASN A 36 -3.12 5.43 9.41
C ASN A 36 -2.54 4.02 9.27
N LEU A 37 -1.94 3.74 8.11
CA LEU A 37 -1.44 2.41 7.79
C LEU A 37 -0.19 2.06 8.62
N THR A 38 0.65 3.05 8.92
CA THR A 38 1.90 2.89 9.66
C THR A 38 1.65 2.56 11.13
N THR A 39 0.71 3.26 11.77
CA THR A 39 0.38 3.04 13.19
C THR A 39 -0.76 2.05 13.42
N GLY A 40 -1.49 1.66 12.35
CA GLY A 40 -2.69 0.84 12.45
C GLY A 40 -3.89 1.53 13.09
N ALA A 41 -3.82 2.85 13.37
CA ALA A 41 -4.91 3.59 13.99
C ALA A 41 -6.19 3.51 13.14
N LEU A 42 -7.33 3.24 13.77
CA LEU A 42 -8.64 3.20 13.12
C LEU A 42 -9.39 4.53 13.27
N LEU A 43 -10.30 4.81 12.34
CA LEU A 43 -11.26 5.89 12.48
C LEU A 43 -12.39 5.50 13.42
N SER A 44 -12.86 6.46 14.20
CA SER A 44 -13.99 6.30 15.13
C SER A 44 -15.34 6.23 14.41
N GLN A 45 -15.46 6.81 13.22
CA GLN A 45 -16.71 6.89 12.46
C GLN A 45 -16.72 5.98 11.24
N THR A 46 -17.91 5.47 10.90
CA THR A 46 -18.15 4.77 9.64
C THR A 46 -18.18 5.79 8.50
N HIS A 47 -17.18 5.74 7.63
CA HIS A 47 -17.14 6.56 6.42
C HIS A 47 -17.65 5.76 5.22
N HIS A 48 -18.48 6.40 4.40
CA HIS A 48 -18.84 5.91 3.06
C HIS A 48 -17.76 6.36 2.06
N CYS A 49 -17.55 5.56 1.02
CA CYS A 49 -16.69 5.98 -0.08
C CYS A 49 -17.47 6.96 -0.97
N GLU A 50 -16.96 8.17 -1.13
CA GLU A 50 -17.62 9.23 -1.93
C GLU A 50 -17.84 8.86 -3.40
N ARG A 51 -17.04 7.92 -3.94
CA ARG A 51 -17.15 7.49 -5.35
C ARG A 51 -17.99 6.22 -5.53
N CYS A 52 -18.11 5.40 -4.50
CA CYS A 52 -18.96 4.19 -4.53
C CYS A 52 -20.32 4.41 -3.88
N GLU A 53 -20.49 5.47 -3.10
CA GLU A 53 -21.67 5.77 -2.28
C GLU A 53 -22.06 4.61 -1.34
N ALA A 54 -21.07 3.79 -0.96
CA ALA A 54 -21.24 2.59 -0.17
C ALA A 54 -20.19 2.51 0.95
N LYS A 55 -20.40 1.59 1.90
CA LYS A 55 -19.41 1.32 2.96
C LYS A 55 -18.04 1.04 2.35
N MET A 56 -17.00 1.68 2.88
CA MET A 56 -15.63 1.52 2.38
C MET A 56 -15.18 0.06 2.41
N LYS A 57 -14.51 -0.37 1.32
CA LYS A 57 -13.95 -1.71 1.13
C LYS A 57 -12.50 -1.59 0.69
N THR A 58 -11.72 -2.67 0.78
CA THR A 58 -10.34 -2.74 0.26
C THR A 58 -10.27 -2.36 -1.23
N ALA A 59 -11.28 -2.74 -2.01
CA ALA A 59 -11.39 -2.38 -3.42
C ALA A 59 -11.41 -0.85 -3.66
N CYS A 60 -11.85 -0.03 -2.69
CA CYS A 60 -11.80 1.43 -2.81
C CYS A 60 -10.35 1.96 -2.84
N TYR A 61 -9.41 1.25 -2.21
CA TYR A 61 -7.99 1.57 -2.24
C TYR A 61 -7.35 1.05 -3.53
N GLU A 62 -7.67 -0.20 -3.92
CA GLU A 62 -7.19 -0.78 -5.18
C GLU A 62 -7.64 0.00 -6.42
N ASN A 63 -8.80 0.66 -6.35
CA ASN A 63 -9.32 1.52 -7.41
C ASN A 63 -8.95 3.01 -7.23
N LEU A 64 -8.02 3.34 -6.32
CA LEU A 64 -7.56 4.71 -6.06
C LEU A 64 -8.70 5.71 -5.77
N HIS A 65 -9.74 5.29 -5.04
CA HIS A 65 -10.72 6.23 -4.45
C HIS A 65 -10.12 6.88 -3.20
N TYR A 66 -9.36 6.07 -2.45
CA TYR A 66 -8.57 6.47 -1.29
C TYR A 66 -7.15 5.93 -1.43
N GLY A 67 -6.21 6.61 -0.80
CA GLY A 67 -4.82 6.18 -0.68
C GLY A 67 -4.29 6.45 0.72
N PHE A 68 -3.08 5.98 0.97
CA PHE A 68 -2.30 6.33 2.14
C PHE A 68 -1.14 7.21 1.71
N CYS A 69 -0.87 8.26 2.48
CA CYS A 69 0.16 9.23 2.16
C CYS A 69 1.54 8.57 2.14
N SER A 70 2.23 8.68 1.00
CA SER A 70 3.56 8.11 0.77
C SER A 70 4.70 8.96 1.30
N GLU A 71 4.41 10.19 1.73
CA GLU A 71 5.42 11.12 2.24
C GLU A 71 6.16 10.55 3.44
N TRP A 72 7.48 10.69 3.45
CA TRP A 72 8.31 10.26 4.56
C TRP A 72 8.27 11.26 5.72
N ALA A 73 8.16 10.75 6.94
CA ALA A 73 8.11 11.53 8.16
C ALA A 73 8.94 10.83 9.25
N THR A 74 9.56 11.62 10.12
CA THR A 74 10.29 11.08 11.27
C THR A 74 9.34 11.00 12.47
N ARG A 75 9.12 9.80 13.01
CA ARG A 75 8.33 9.57 14.23
C ARG A 75 9.15 8.78 15.23
N ASN A 76 9.26 9.27 16.46
CA ASN A 76 10.03 8.63 17.52
C ASN A 76 11.48 8.30 17.09
N GLY A 77 12.12 9.19 16.32
CA GLY A 77 13.48 8.99 15.79
C GLY A 77 13.57 7.99 14.63
N LYS A 78 12.49 7.32 14.25
CA LYS A 78 12.44 6.40 13.11
C LYS A 78 11.89 7.12 11.88
N ARG A 79 12.57 6.98 10.75
CA ARG A 79 12.10 7.46 9.44
C ARG A 79 11.08 6.46 8.89
N GLU A 80 9.85 6.88 8.71
CA GLU A 80 8.76 6.01 8.24
C GLU A 80 7.81 6.77 7.30
N ARG A 81 7.05 6.05 6.48
CA ARG A 81 6.01 6.68 5.67
C ARG A 81 4.88 7.21 6.57
N CYS A 82 4.33 8.36 6.19
CA CYS A 82 3.25 9.02 6.91
C CYS A 82 2.05 8.09 7.11
N GLY A 83 1.64 7.39 6.05
CA GLY A 83 0.59 6.39 6.10
C GLY A 83 -0.80 6.93 6.42
N GLU A 84 -1.00 8.25 6.50
CA GLU A 84 -2.31 8.85 6.77
C GLU A 84 -3.21 8.70 5.54
N ARG A 85 -4.45 8.23 5.77
CA ARG A 85 -5.45 8.04 4.72
C ARG A 85 -5.89 9.38 4.14
N PHE A 86 -6.05 9.43 2.83
CA PHE A 86 -6.66 10.56 2.13
C PHE A 86 -7.54 10.10 0.97
N ALA A 87 -8.46 10.95 0.52
CA ALA A 87 -9.27 10.70 -0.66
C ALA A 87 -8.53 11.27 -1.89
N PHE A 88 -8.57 10.59 -3.04
CA PHE A 88 -7.91 11.11 -4.24
C PHE A 88 -8.53 12.41 -4.79
N ARG A 89 -9.74 12.77 -4.33
CA ARG A 89 -10.36 14.08 -4.61
C ARG A 89 -9.91 15.16 -3.62
N SER A 90 -9.31 14.80 -2.49
CA SER A 90 -8.77 15.78 -1.53
C SER A 90 -7.44 16.34 -2.02
N GLN A 91 -7.01 17.45 -1.42
CA GLN A 91 -5.75 18.09 -1.73
C GLN A 91 -4.57 17.44 -0.98
N GLY A 92 -4.55 16.10 -0.88
CA GLY A 92 -3.57 15.34 -0.11
C GLY A 92 -4.09 14.88 1.25
N CYS A 93 -3.18 14.44 2.12
CA CYS A 93 -3.53 14.12 3.51
C CYS A 93 -3.56 15.39 4.36
N GLY A 94 -4.21 15.35 5.53
CA GLY A 94 -4.34 16.53 6.39
C GLY A 94 -3.01 17.18 6.83
N LYS A 95 -1.87 16.50 6.60
CA LYS A 95 -0.51 17.00 6.90
C LYS A 95 0.31 17.31 5.65
N HIS A 96 0.08 16.61 4.54
CA HIS A 96 0.92 16.68 3.34
C HIS A 96 0.05 16.99 2.12
N PRO A 97 0.28 18.13 1.44
CA PRO A 97 -0.55 18.54 0.32
C PRO A 97 -0.31 17.67 -0.92
N ARG A 98 -1.26 17.71 -1.86
CA ARG A 98 -1.23 17.00 -3.14
C ARG A 98 0.01 17.30 -3.97
N GLN A 99 0.41 18.58 -4.00
CA GLN A 99 1.48 19.08 -4.88
C GLN A 99 2.89 18.79 -4.34
N LYS A 100 3.02 18.38 -3.07
CA LYS A 100 4.33 18.12 -2.48
C LYS A 100 4.65 16.63 -2.49
N GLY A 101 5.87 16.35 -2.92
CA GLY A 101 6.55 15.08 -2.71
C GLY A 101 5.86 13.89 -3.37
N TYR A 102 5.87 12.79 -2.64
CA TYR A 102 5.64 11.44 -3.16
C TYR A 102 4.15 11.15 -3.42
N ASN A 103 3.25 12.02 -2.94
CA ASN A 103 1.83 11.91 -3.26
C ASN A 103 1.54 12.25 -4.73
N ALA A 104 2.38 13.06 -5.39
CA ALA A 104 2.21 13.42 -6.80
C ALA A 104 2.18 12.16 -7.70
N ALA A 105 3.01 11.17 -7.40
CA ALA A 105 3.06 9.88 -8.08
C ALA A 105 1.71 9.14 -8.02
N PHE A 106 1.01 9.21 -6.88
CA PHE A 106 -0.35 8.64 -6.78
C PHE A 106 -1.34 9.34 -7.73
N TYR A 107 -1.31 10.66 -7.83
CA TYR A 107 -2.22 11.39 -8.72
C TYR A 107 -1.92 11.12 -10.20
N LYS A 108 -0.64 11.07 -10.59
CA LYS A 108 -0.21 10.65 -11.93
C LYS A 108 -0.75 9.27 -12.27
N ALA A 109 -0.62 8.31 -11.34
CA ALA A 109 -1.17 6.97 -11.49
C ALA A 109 -2.71 6.96 -11.62
N ALA A 110 -3.42 7.84 -10.91
CA ALA A 110 -4.87 8.00 -11.00
C ALA A 110 -5.33 8.68 -12.31
N GLU A 111 -4.49 9.52 -12.89
CA GLU A 111 -4.66 10.16 -14.21
C GLU A 111 -4.28 9.21 -15.37
N GLY A 112 -3.69 8.05 -15.05
CA GLY A 112 -3.36 6.99 -16.00
C GLY A 112 -1.92 7.01 -16.51
N GLU A 113 -1.04 7.82 -15.93
CA GLU A 113 0.39 7.77 -16.22
C GLU A 113 1.03 6.48 -15.65
N ASP A 114 2.10 6.00 -16.29
CA ASP A 114 2.87 4.88 -15.76
C ASP A 114 3.85 5.39 -14.69
N VAL A 115 3.65 4.92 -13.47
CA VAL A 115 4.41 5.33 -12.29
C VAL A 115 5.23 4.13 -11.80
N LYS A 116 6.50 4.41 -11.45
CA LYS A 116 7.44 3.42 -10.96
C LYS A 116 7.43 3.40 -9.44
N LEU A 117 7.81 2.27 -8.85
CA LEU A 117 7.92 2.13 -7.39
C LEU A 117 8.98 3.05 -6.80
N CYS A 118 10.07 3.31 -7.55
CA CYS A 118 11.13 4.22 -7.14
C CYS A 118 10.68 5.68 -7.01
N ASP A 119 9.57 6.06 -7.64
CA ASP A 119 9.00 7.41 -7.51
C ASP A 119 8.44 7.66 -6.10
N PHE A 120 8.42 6.64 -5.24
CA PHE A 120 7.99 6.71 -3.85
C PHE A 120 9.16 6.59 -2.85
N ASP A 121 10.38 6.32 -3.27
CA ASP A 121 11.51 6.06 -2.35
C ASP A 121 12.03 7.36 -1.70
N ASP A 122 12.54 7.29 -0.47
CA ASP A 122 13.04 8.49 0.22
C ASP A 122 14.38 8.93 -0.36
N LEU A 123 14.40 10.05 -1.08
CA LEU A 123 15.65 10.63 -1.57
C LEU A 123 16.55 11.15 -0.44
N ASN A 124 15.99 11.45 0.74
CA ASN A 124 16.77 11.97 1.87
C ASN A 124 17.41 10.86 2.71
N ASP A 125 16.98 9.60 2.55
CA ASP A 125 17.59 8.46 3.27
C ASP A 125 18.88 7.98 2.58
N LEU A 126 19.25 8.61 1.46
CA LEU A 126 20.51 8.36 0.75
C LEU A 126 21.75 8.94 1.46
N GLU A 127 21.57 9.70 2.56
CA GLU A 127 22.67 10.06 3.46
C GLU A 127 23.05 8.92 4.44
N LEU A 128 22.40 7.75 4.35
CA LEU A 128 22.91 6.52 4.96
C LEU A 128 24.13 6.04 4.16
N ASP A 129 25.30 6.52 4.59
CA ASP A 129 26.65 6.08 4.21
C ASP A 129 26.75 5.56 2.78
N GLU A 130 27.16 6.40 1.82
CA GLU A 130 27.57 5.95 0.47
C GLU A 130 28.61 4.79 0.53
N GLU A 131 29.24 4.59 1.68
CA GLU A 131 30.11 3.45 1.99
C GLU A 131 29.40 2.10 2.11
N SER A 132 28.10 2.07 2.45
CA SER A 132 27.37 0.85 2.82
C SER A 132 26.72 0.14 1.61
N ILE A 133 26.33 0.89 0.57
CA ILE A 133 25.61 0.32 -0.58
C ILE A 133 26.54 0.03 -1.78
N CYS A 134 27.75 0.62 -1.81
CA CYS A 134 28.68 0.46 -2.93
C CYS A 134 29.99 -0.27 -2.61
N LYS A 135 30.27 -0.62 -1.35
CA LYS A 135 31.38 -1.53 -1.01
C LYS A 135 30.86 -2.97 -0.94
N ILE A 136 30.26 -3.43 -2.02
CA ILE A 136 30.47 -4.83 -2.37
C ILE A 136 31.97 -4.93 -2.56
N ASP A 137 32.67 -5.50 -1.58
CA ASP A 137 34.12 -5.65 -1.64
C ASP A 137 34.43 -6.54 -2.85
N MET A 138 34.76 -5.90 -3.99
CA MET A 138 35.05 -6.60 -5.23
C MET A 138 36.16 -7.63 -5.02
N LYS A 139 37.03 -7.39 -4.03
CA LYS A 139 38.06 -8.33 -3.61
C LYS A 139 37.45 -9.58 -2.99
N ALA A 140 36.53 -9.44 -2.04
CA ALA A 140 35.83 -10.58 -1.44
C ALA A 140 35.03 -11.37 -2.50
N GLU A 141 34.44 -10.69 -3.48
CA GLU A 141 33.74 -11.38 -4.57
C GLU A 141 34.67 -12.14 -5.52
N MET A 142 35.83 -11.55 -5.82
CA MET A 142 36.86 -12.19 -6.64
C MET A 142 37.41 -13.43 -5.92
N GLU A 143 37.66 -13.35 -4.62
CA GLU A 143 38.09 -14.51 -3.82
C GLU A 143 37.04 -15.64 -3.81
N ILE A 144 35.75 -15.31 -3.80
CA ILE A 144 34.68 -16.31 -3.92
C ILE A 144 34.68 -16.94 -5.32
N ALA A 145 34.88 -16.14 -6.37
CA ALA A 145 34.95 -16.63 -7.74
C ALA A 145 36.16 -17.54 -7.97
N ASP A 146 37.32 -17.19 -7.40
CA ASP A 146 38.56 -17.99 -7.50
C ASP A 146 38.43 -19.32 -6.77
N LYS A 147 37.84 -19.35 -5.57
CA LYS A 147 37.54 -20.61 -4.84
C LYS A 147 36.59 -21.52 -5.61
N LEU A 148 35.64 -20.96 -6.36
CA LEU A 148 34.75 -21.73 -7.22
C LEU A 148 35.46 -22.21 -8.49
N LEU A 149 36.41 -21.44 -9.01
CA LEU A 149 37.26 -21.82 -10.14
C LEU A 149 38.12 -23.03 -9.79
N GLU A 150 38.78 -23.00 -8.63
CA GLU A 150 39.62 -24.09 -8.11
C GLU A 150 38.82 -25.40 -8.00
N LYS A 151 37.64 -25.35 -7.35
CA LYS A 151 36.76 -26.52 -7.25
C LYS A 151 36.34 -27.06 -8.62
N HIS A 152 36.01 -26.19 -9.56
CA HIS A 152 35.62 -26.60 -10.91
C HIS A 152 36.80 -27.22 -11.69
N LEU A 153 38.02 -26.76 -11.43
CA LEU A 153 39.24 -27.34 -11.99
C LEU A 153 39.50 -28.74 -11.41
N GLU A 154 39.33 -28.91 -10.09
CA GLU A 154 39.47 -30.21 -9.42
C GLU A 154 38.45 -31.24 -9.93
N GLU A 155 37.19 -30.84 -10.11
CA GLU A 155 36.11 -31.75 -10.52
C GLU A 155 36.18 -32.15 -12.00
N HIS A 156 36.56 -31.22 -12.88
CA HIS A 156 36.45 -31.43 -14.33
C HIS A 156 37.80 -31.50 -15.05
N GLY A 157 38.91 -31.19 -14.38
CA GLY A 157 40.25 -31.15 -14.99
C GLY A 157 40.44 -30.03 -16.01
N TYR A 158 39.44 -29.18 -16.26
CA TYR A 158 39.52 -28.03 -17.14
C TYR A 158 38.55 -26.92 -16.72
N VAL A 159 38.88 -25.67 -17.06
CA VAL A 159 37.95 -24.53 -16.93
C VAL A 159 37.91 -23.71 -18.22
N SER A 160 36.72 -23.26 -18.59
CA SER A 160 36.54 -22.37 -19.75
C SER A 160 37.09 -20.97 -19.46
N ALA A 161 37.76 -20.35 -20.46
CA ALA A 161 38.20 -18.95 -20.40
C ALA A 161 37.06 -17.94 -20.11
N SER A 162 35.80 -18.37 -20.31
CA SER A 162 34.61 -17.56 -20.03
C SER A 162 34.04 -17.74 -18.62
N PHE A 163 34.75 -18.39 -17.69
CA PHE A 163 34.22 -18.72 -16.37
C PHE A 163 33.86 -17.47 -15.55
N HIS A 164 34.81 -16.55 -15.35
CA HIS A 164 34.57 -15.33 -14.57
C HIS A 164 33.49 -14.46 -15.20
N SER A 165 33.53 -14.27 -16.53
CA SER A 165 32.52 -13.45 -17.22
C SER A 165 31.10 -14.03 -17.08
N LYS A 166 30.95 -15.37 -17.19
CA LYS A 166 29.67 -16.04 -16.94
C LYS A 166 29.23 -15.98 -15.47
N HIS A 167 30.17 -16.08 -14.53
CA HIS A 167 29.88 -15.98 -13.10
C HIS A 167 29.28 -14.61 -12.75
N PHE A 168 29.95 -13.52 -13.15
CA PHE A 168 29.48 -12.16 -12.89
C PHE A 168 28.22 -11.82 -13.69
N ALA A 169 28.08 -12.29 -14.94
CA ALA A 169 26.86 -12.08 -15.72
C ALA A 169 25.63 -12.76 -15.08
N ARG A 170 25.76 -13.98 -14.57
CA ARG A 170 24.69 -14.68 -13.84
C ARG A 170 24.32 -13.94 -12.55
N LYS A 171 25.32 -13.41 -11.84
CA LYS A 171 25.10 -12.65 -10.61
C LYS A 171 24.39 -11.33 -10.88
N ALA A 172 24.84 -10.57 -11.87
CA ALA A 172 24.17 -9.34 -12.33
C ALA A 172 22.71 -9.62 -12.74
N ALA A 173 22.44 -10.72 -13.43
CA ALA A 173 21.09 -11.15 -13.78
C ALA A 173 20.24 -11.52 -12.54
N LYS A 174 20.84 -12.16 -11.53
CA LYS A 174 20.18 -12.41 -10.24
C LYS A 174 19.83 -11.11 -9.51
N HIS A 175 20.77 -10.17 -9.39
CA HIS A 175 20.47 -8.86 -8.77
C HIS A 175 19.37 -8.10 -9.53
N LYS A 176 19.36 -8.19 -10.86
CA LYS A 176 18.30 -7.59 -11.70
C LYS A 176 16.93 -8.24 -11.50
N THR A 177 16.87 -9.51 -11.11
CA THR A 177 15.62 -10.27 -10.89
C THR A 177 15.15 -10.26 -9.44
N CYS A 178 16.05 -10.13 -8.46
CA CYS A 178 15.69 -9.97 -7.04
C CYS A 178 14.96 -8.65 -6.73
N ASN A 179 15.10 -7.63 -7.60
CA ASN A 179 14.35 -6.37 -7.48
C ASN A 179 12.90 -6.48 -8.02
N VAL A 180 12.49 -7.66 -8.50
CA VAL A 180 11.13 -7.94 -8.95
C VAL A 180 10.68 -9.27 -8.32
N SER A 181 10.01 -9.17 -7.18
CA SER A 181 9.24 -10.22 -6.49
C SER A 181 10.01 -11.39 -5.84
N SER A 182 10.03 -11.42 -4.50
CA SER A 182 10.17 -12.66 -3.72
C SER A 182 8.78 -13.23 -3.39
N PRO A 183 8.46 -14.48 -3.75
CA PRO A 183 7.33 -15.20 -3.18
C PRO A 183 7.74 -15.73 -1.81
N SER A 184 7.04 -15.30 -0.75
CA SER A 184 7.25 -15.77 0.61
C SER A 184 6.80 -17.22 0.76
N LEU A 185 7.74 -18.16 0.80
CA LEU A 185 7.54 -19.53 1.27
C LEU A 185 7.69 -19.54 2.80
N SER A 186 6.57 -19.62 3.51
CA SER A 186 6.53 -19.80 4.95
C SER A 186 6.73 -21.27 5.30
N LEU A 187 7.90 -21.62 5.86
CA LEU A 187 8.07 -22.84 6.66
C LEU A 187 7.42 -22.59 8.03
N SER A 188 6.42 -23.39 8.37
CA SER A 188 5.84 -23.48 9.70
C SER A 188 6.45 -24.66 10.45
N ALA A 189 7.16 -24.40 11.54
CA ALA A 189 7.41 -25.36 12.60
C ALA A 189 6.32 -25.22 13.69
N PRO A 190 5.92 -26.31 14.37
CA PRO A 190 4.93 -26.27 15.44
C PRO A 190 5.59 -25.93 16.78
N GLU A 191 5.10 -24.90 17.47
CA GLU A 191 5.41 -24.70 18.89
C GLU A 191 4.20 -25.02 19.76
N GLU A 192 4.51 -25.81 20.79
CA GLU A 192 3.60 -26.37 21.79
C GLU A 192 2.96 -25.29 22.66
N SER A 193 1.67 -25.48 22.88
CA SER A 193 0.85 -24.76 23.83
C SER A 193 1.05 -25.28 25.25
N THR A 194 1.29 -24.41 26.22
CA THR A 194 0.69 -24.50 27.58
C THR A 194 0.81 -23.14 28.29
N GLY A 195 -0.21 -22.75 29.06
CA GLY A 195 -0.04 -21.67 30.05
C GLY A 195 -1.24 -20.73 30.21
N ILE A 196 -2.34 -21.26 30.73
CA ILE A 196 -3.51 -20.51 31.22
C ILE A 196 -3.10 -19.64 32.43
N ALA A 197 -3.38 -18.33 32.39
CA ALA A 197 -3.48 -17.52 33.60
C ALA A 197 -4.65 -16.53 33.51
N LYS A 198 -5.71 -16.84 34.27
CA LYS A 198 -6.86 -15.98 34.52
C LYS A 198 -6.44 -14.86 35.50
N GLY A 199 -6.35 -13.63 35.00
CA GLY A 199 -6.24 -12.42 35.84
C GLY A 199 -7.53 -11.62 35.85
N LYS A 200 -8.31 -11.72 36.93
CA LYS A 200 -9.42 -10.81 37.27
C LYS A 200 -8.88 -9.61 38.05
N SER A 201 -9.12 -8.38 37.58
CA SER A 201 -9.15 -7.17 38.42
C SER A 201 -10.18 -6.20 37.80
N LYS A 202 -11.36 -6.01 38.41
CA LYS A 202 -11.68 -4.92 39.37
C LYS A 202 -11.05 -3.60 38.90
N GLY A 203 -11.76 -2.64 38.32
CA GLY A 203 -13.02 -2.06 38.76
C GLY A 203 -12.73 -0.69 39.37
N MET A 204 -12.85 0.39 38.59
CA MET A 204 -12.96 1.76 39.08
C MET A 204 -13.79 2.60 38.11
N SER A 205 -15.07 2.75 38.45
CA SER A 205 -15.97 3.76 37.89
C SER A 205 -15.57 5.13 38.45
N LYS A 206 -15.02 6.01 37.60
CA LYS A 206 -14.90 7.44 37.91
C LYS A 206 -16.07 8.18 37.27
N THR A 207 -16.99 8.62 38.12
CA THR A 207 -18.13 9.47 37.80
C THR A 207 -17.64 10.83 37.32
N PHE A 208 -17.79 11.12 36.03
CA PHE A 208 -17.47 12.42 35.45
C PHE A 208 -18.66 13.36 35.62
N LYS A 209 -18.51 14.41 36.43
CA LYS A 209 -19.48 15.51 36.54
C LYS A 209 -19.24 16.51 35.40
N PRO A 210 -20.21 16.81 34.52
CA PRO A 210 -20.06 17.92 33.59
C PRO A 210 -20.22 19.25 34.33
N LYS A 211 -19.23 20.15 34.18
CA LYS A 211 -19.36 21.55 34.58
C LYS A 211 -20.34 22.24 33.62
N LYS A 212 -21.32 22.88 34.24
CA LYS A 212 -22.26 23.84 33.67
C LYS A 212 -21.50 25.13 33.32
N ASP A 213 -22.09 25.88 32.39
CA ASP A 213 -21.89 27.31 32.15
C ASP A 213 -20.73 27.73 31.23
N GLN A 214 -21.07 28.00 29.96
CA GLN A 214 -20.89 29.35 29.43
C GLN A 214 -21.84 29.60 28.26
N LYS A 215 -22.90 30.37 28.53
CA LYS A 215 -23.70 31.06 27.51
C LYS A 215 -22.87 32.23 27.00
N VAL A 216 -22.56 32.24 25.70
CA VAL A 216 -22.25 33.47 24.97
C VAL A 216 -23.17 33.48 23.78
N GLY A 217 -24.22 34.30 23.87
CA GLY A 217 -25.04 34.65 22.72
C GLY A 217 -24.38 35.79 21.97
N VAL A 218 -24.31 35.68 20.65
CA VAL A 218 -24.35 36.84 19.75
C VAL A 218 -25.22 36.43 18.56
N ALA A 219 -26.30 37.17 18.39
CA ALA A 219 -27.20 37.09 17.26
C ALA A 219 -26.52 37.64 16.00
N PHE A 220 -26.72 36.99 14.86
CA PHE A 220 -26.80 37.72 13.60
C PHE A 220 -27.88 37.04 12.75
N ALA A 221 -28.96 37.79 12.58
CA ALA A 221 -30.02 37.49 11.64
C ALA A 221 -29.50 37.87 10.25
N GLU A 222 -29.64 36.97 9.27
CA GLU A 222 -29.85 37.40 7.90
C GLU A 222 -30.73 36.36 7.19
N SER A 223 -31.93 36.85 6.94
CA SER A 223 -33.01 36.28 6.16
C SER A 223 -32.63 36.18 4.69
N PHE A 224 -32.72 34.98 4.12
CA PHE A 224 -32.93 34.83 2.68
C PHE A 224 -34.17 33.96 2.46
N ASP A 225 -35.28 34.67 2.26
CA ASP A 225 -36.49 34.17 1.61
C ASP A 225 -36.24 34.18 0.09
N CYS A 226 -36.49 33.05 -0.58
CA CYS A 226 -37.01 33.05 -1.94
C CYS A 226 -37.66 31.70 -2.25
N SER A 227 -38.99 31.70 -2.18
CA SER A 227 -39.96 31.15 -3.14
C SER A 227 -39.54 29.91 -3.95
N LYS A 228 -40.19 28.76 -3.76
CA LYS A 228 -41.39 28.29 -4.51
C LYS A 228 -41.16 28.22 -6.03
N ASP A 229 -41.13 27.00 -6.59
CA ASP A 229 -42.22 26.44 -7.42
C ASP A 229 -41.82 25.13 -8.15
N GLY A 230 -42.81 24.24 -8.31
CA GLY A 230 -42.89 23.16 -9.32
C GLY A 230 -41.94 21.96 -9.16
N GLY A 231 -42.37 20.72 -9.00
CA GLY A 231 -43.46 20.04 -9.73
C GLY A 231 -42.87 19.18 -10.85
N VAL A 232 -43.41 17.96 -11.01
CA VAL A 232 -43.19 16.98 -12.09
C VAL A 232 -42.21 15.83 -11.78
N ALA A 233 -42.81 14.70 -11.40
CA ALA A 233 -42.24 13.36 -11.55
C ALA A 233 -42.26 12.92 -13.03
N PRO A 234 -41.33 12.05 -13.44
CA PRO A 234 -41.70 11.01 -14.39
C PRO A 234 -41.38 9.60 -13.86
N THR A 235 -42.43 8.80 -13.80
CA THR A 235 -42.39 7.36 -14.00
C THR A 235 -41.79 7.02 -15.36
N THR A 236 -40.89 6.02 -15.45
CA THR A 236 -40.97 4.96 -16.46
C THR A 236 -40.03 3.80 -16.16
N ASN A 237 -40.58 2.60 -16.32
CA ASN A 237 -39.95 1.28 -16.30
C ASN A 237 -38.69 1.18 -17.16
N SER A 238 -37.68 0.47 -16.64
CA SER A 238 -36.59 -0.10 -17.45
C SER A 238 -36.39 -1.58 -17.09
N THR A 239 -37.11 -2.42 -17.81
CA THR A 239 -36.82 -3.84 -18.02
C THR A 239 -35.47 -3.97 -18.74
N PHE A 240 -34.45 -4.51 -18.08
CA PHE A 240 -33.21 -4.93 -18.75
C PHE A 240 -33.07 -6.45 -18.77
N ARG A 241 -32.96 -6.96 -19.99
CA ARG A 241 -32.99 -8.37 -20.41
C ARG A 241 -31.80 -9.18 -19.87
N VAL A 242 -32.07 -10.36 -19.33
CA VAL A 242 -31.10 -11.43 -19.14
C VAL A 242 -30.76 -12.02 -20.51
N ARG A 243 -29.53 -11.82 -21.00
CA ARG A 243 -29.01 -12.56 -22.16
C ARG A 243 -28.37 -13.87 -21.68
N ALA A 244 -29.01 -14.99 -22.02
CA ALA A 244 -28.43 -16.31 -21.90
C ALA A 244 -27.21 -16.44 -22.83
N PHE A 245 -26.05 -16.75 -22.27
CA PHE A 245 -24.83 -17.06 -23.00
C PHE A 245 -24.87 -18.56 -23.36
N GLN A 246 -25.18 -18.90 -24.60
CA GLN A 246 -24.96 -20.24 -25.13
C GLN A 246 -23.50 -20.37 -25.56
N SER A 247 -22.70 -21.19 -24.86
CA SER A 247 -21.38 -21.60 -25.33
C SER A 247 -21.52 -22.82 -26.24
N LYS A 248 -21.30 -22.63 -27.54
CA LYS A 248 -21.14 -23.73 -28.49
C LYS A 248 -19.75 -24.34 -28.31
N ARG A 249 -19.69 -25.59 -27.83
CA ARG A 249 -18.53 -26.47 -27.94
C ARG A 249 -18.34 -26.86 -29.41
N ALA A 250 -17.23 -26.48 -30.01
CA ALA A 250 -16.75 -27.08 -31.25
C ALA A 250 -15.82 -28.25 -30.88
N MET A 251 -16.27 -29.48 -31.11
CA MET A 251 -15.39 -30.64 -31.17
C MET A 251 -14.67 -30.63 -32.52
N LYS A 252 -13.33 -30.58 -32.48
CA LYS A 252 -12.50 -30.83 -33.66
C LYS A 252 -12.06 -32.29 -33.58
N LYS A 253 -12.61 -33.12 -34.47
CA LYS A 253 -12.05 -34.43 -34.83
C LYS A 253 -10.98 -34.18 -35.89
N GLY A 254 -9.85 -34.87 -35.76
CA GLY A 254 -8.70 -34.86 -36.66
C GLY A 254 -7.59 -35.62 -35.98
#